data_AF-A0A7Y4L5C3-F1
#
_entry.id   AF-A0A7Y4L5C3-F1
#
_cell.length_a   1.000
_cell.length_b   1.000
_cell.length_c   1.000
_cell.angle_alpha   90.00
_cell.angle_beta   90.00
_cell.angle_gamma   90.00
#
_symmetry.space_group_name_H-M   'P 1'
#
loop_
_entity.id
_entity.type
_entity.pdbx_description
1 polymer ?
#
loop_
_entity_poly.entity_id
_entity_poly.type
_entity_poly.pdbx_seq_one_letter_code
_entity_poly.pdbx_strand_id
1 'polypeptide(L)'
;MVERRRHRRDRGWRVSGEFVAFLAAAVGFGVVGAVQIVDLYWLRERGEVVMGTVLEKSSGKSPSIEVRYVTGAGETIVEGTTNYEEAEVGQSIAVIYDPLEPRRMQAEDYGLSYWFPAVFLGVPTVGFLIGAVVNLRD
;
A
#
# COMPACT_ATOMS: atom_id res chain seq x y z
N MET A 1 -5.33 4.68 62.83
CA MET A 1 -5.58 3.70 61.76
C MET A 1 -6.28 4.46 60.64
N VAL A 2 -5.53 4.89 59.61
CA VAL A 2 -6.05 5.79 58.55
C VAL A 2 -6.29 4.97 57.30
N GLU A 3 -7.56 4.75 56.99
CA GLU A 3 -8.03 3.99 55.85
C GLU A 3 -7.86 4.85 54.58
N ARG A 4 -6.73 4.70 53.89
CA ARG A 4 -6.52 5.30 52.57
C ARG A 4 -7.44 4.63 51.56
N ARG A 5 -8.65 5.15 51.38
CA ARG A 5 -9.51 4.85 50.23
C ARG A 5 -8.77 5.22 48.95
N ARG A 6 -8.14 4.24 48.31
CA ARG A 6 -7.69 4.35 46.93
C ARG A 6 -8.93 4.49 46.06
N HIS A 7 -9.24 5.71 45.64
CA HIS A 7 -10.08 5.93 44.46
C HIS A 7 -9.35 5.29 43.28
N ARG A 8 -9.65 4.01 43.00
CA ARG A 8 -9.52 3.46 41.66
C ARG A 8 -10.44 4.33 40.81
N ARG A 9 -9.88 5.29 40.08
CA ARG A 9 -10.53 5.86 38.91
C ARG A 9 -10.68 4.69 37.95
N ASP A 10 -11.83 4.04 37.99
CA ASP A 10 -12.27 3.17 36.92
C ASP A 10 -12.41 4.08 35.70
N ARG A 11 -11.32 4.16 34.92
CA ARG A 11 -11.30 4.81 33.62
C ARG A 11 -12.12 3.87 32.73
N GLY A 12 -13.44 4.03 32.76
CA GLY A 12 -14.35 3.21 31.98
C GLY A 12 -14.08 3.47 30.50
N TRP A 13 -13.65 2.44 29.77
CA TRP A 13 -13.41 2.55 28.34
C TRP A 13 -14.77 2.75 27.69
N ARG A 14 -15.01 3.95 27.17
CA ARG A 14 -16.24 4.25 26.44
C ARG A 14 -15.94 4.12 24.97
N VAL A 15 -16.59 3.18 24.33
CA VAL A 15 -16.52 3.01 22.88
C VAL A 15 -17.40 4.10 22.27
N SER A 16 -16.77 5.19 21.85
CA SER A 16 -17.42 6.29 21.12
C SER A 16 -17.51 5.96 19.62
N GLY A 17 -18.46 6.58 18.90
CA GLY A 17 -18.54 6.45 17.44
C GLY A 17 -17.28 6.97 16.74
N GLU A 18 -16.65 8.01 17.31
CA GLU A 18 -15.39 8.59 16.83
C GLU A 18 -14.22 7.60 16.99
N PHE A 19 -14.12 6.91 18.13
CA PHE A 19 -13.14 5.83 18.32
C PHE A 19 -13.27 4.77 17.21
N VAL A 20 -14.50 4.31 16.92
CA VAL A 20 -14.73 3.30 15.89
C VAL A 20 -14.34 3.82 14.50
N ALA A 21 -14.68 5.07 14.18
CA ALA A 21 -14.32 5.68 12.90
C ALA A 21 -12.80 5.80 12.73
N PHE A 22 -12.09 6.27 13.75
CA PHE A 22 -10.63 6.36 13.73
C PHE A 22 -9.97 4.99 13.63
N LEU A 23 -10.46 4.00 14.37
CA LEU A 23 -9.93 2.65 14.30
C LEU A 23 -10.16 2.03 12.92
N ALA A 24 -11.36 2.19 12.34
CA ALA A 24 -11.66 1.68 11.00
C ALA A 24 -10.76 2.32 9.94
N ALA A 25 -10.53 3.64 10.02
CA ALA A 25 -9.59 4.33 9.13
C ALA A 25 -8.17 3.80 9.30
N ALA A 26 -7.67 3.64 10.54
CA ALA A 26 -6.35 3.08 10.80
C ALA A 26 -6.18 1.69 10.19
N VAL A 27 -7.18 0.82 10.34
CA VAL A 27 -7.16 -0.53 9.74
C VAL A 27 -7.14 -0.44 8.22
N GLY A 28 -7.97 0.41 7.61
CA GLY A 28 -8.02 0.58 6.16
C GLY A 28 -6.67 1.01 5.57
N PHE A 29 -6.07 2.08 6.11
CA PHE A 29 -4.75 2.54 5.66
C PHE A 29 -3.65 1.52 5.95
N GLY A 30 -3.70 0.85 7.11
CA GLY A 30 -2.72 -0.16 7.49
C GLY A 30 -2.73 -1.38 6.56
N VAL A 31 -3.92 -1.87 6.18
CA VAL A 31 -4.06 -3.00 5.26
C VAL A 31 -3.55 -2.64 3.86
N VAL A 32 -3.95 -1.49 3.31
CA VAL A 32 -3.47 -1.04 1.99
C VAL A 32 -1.95 -0.88 2.00
N GLY A 33 -1.39 -0.29 3.06
CA GLY A 33 0.07 -0.14 3.22
C GLY A 33 0.79 -1.47 3.32
N ALA A 34 0.25 -2.42 4.08
CA ALA A 34 0.82 -3.75 4.20
C ALA A 34 0.87 -4.49 2.86
N VAL A 35 -0.21 -4.44 2.06
CA VAL A 35 -0.24 -5.05 0.73
C VAL A 35 0.84 -4.45 -0.17
N GLN A 36 0.95 -3.12 -0.25
CA GLN A 36 1.97 -2.48 -1.08
C GLN A 36 3.41 -2.82 -0.64
N ILE A 37 3.67 -2.90 0.66
CA ILE A 37 4.99 -3.29 1.18
C ILE A 37 5.30 -4.75 0.84
N VAL A 38 4.32 -5.64 0.96
CA VAL A 38 4.48 -7.06 0.61
C VAL A 38 4.72 -7.22 -0.89
N ASP A 39 4.01 -6.47 -1.72
CA ASP A 39 4.20 -6.49 -3.17
C ASP A 39 5.61 -6.03 -3.55
N LEU A 40 6.06 -4.91 -3.00
CA LEU A 40 7.42 -4.40 -3.18
C LEU A 40 8.48 -5.39 -2.68
N TYR A 41 8.22 -6.06 -1.55
CA TYR A 41 9.13 -7.07 -1.00
C TYR A 41 9.31 -8.25 -1.96
N TRP A 42 8.21 -8.79 -2.51
CA TRP A 42 8.30 -9.90 -3.45
C TRP A 42 8.92 -9.50 -4.77
N LEU A 43 8.58 -8.32 -5.31
CA LEU A 43 9.24 -7.80 -6.50
C LEU A 43 10.74 -7.61 -6.30
N ARG A 44 11.17 -7.19 -5.11
CA ARG A 44 12.59 -7.02 -4.80
C ARG A 44 13.33 -8.35 -4.64
N GLU A 45 12.71 -9.34 -4.00
CA GLU A 45 13.37 -10.60 -3.66
C GLU A 45 13.40 -11.58 -4.83
N ARG A 46 12.33 -11.65 -5.62
CA ARG A 46 12.15 -12.65 -6.69
C ARG A 46 11.65 -12.07 -8.01
N GLY A 47 11.62 -10.74 -8.14
CA GLY A 47 11.15 -10.11 -9.37
C GLY A 47 12.06 -10.42 -10.56
N GLU A 48 11.44 -10.66 -11.69
CA GLU A 48 12.12 -10.80 -12.98
C GLU A 48 11.81 -9.59 -13.85
N VAL A 49 12.81 -9.13 -14.60
CA VAL A 49 12.67 -7.99 -15.50
C VAL A 49 12.51 -8.47 -16.93
N VAL A 50 11.46 -8.01 -17.60
CA VAL A 50 11.15 -8.31 -19.00
C VAL A 50 10.73 -7.05 -19.75
N MET A 51 10.85 -7.08 -21.08
CA MET A 51 10.33 -6.00 -21.91
C MET A 51 8.83 -6.18 -22.13
N GLY A 52 8.07 -5.13 -21.80
CA GLY A 52 6.67 -5.00 -22.14
C GLY A 52 6.43 -3.94 -23.22
N THR A 53 5.21 -3.89 -23.74
CA THR A 53 4.71 -2.83 -24.63
C THR A 53 3.53 -2.15 -23.97
N VAL A 54 3.58 -0.83 -23.84
CA VAL A 54 2.49 -0.02 -23.31
C VAL A 54 1.33 -0.04 -24.30
N LEU A 55 0.17 -0.51 -23.87
CA LEU A 55 -1.04 -0.57 -24.69
C LEU A 55 -1.89 0.68 -24.53
N GLU A 56 -2.07 1.11 -23.28
CA GLU A 56 -2.91 2.25 -22.92
C GLU A 56 -2.21 3.11 -21.88
N LYS A 57 -2.52 4.41 -21.90
CA LYS A 57 -2.06 5.38 -20.90
C LYS A 57 -3.22 6.26 -20.52
N SER A 58 -3.59 6.23 -19.24
CA SER A 58 -4.60 7.11 -18.66
C SER A 58 -3.92 8.29 -18.00
N SER A 59 -4.26 9.50 -18.45
CA SER A 59 -3.82 10.75 -17.83
C SER A 59 -4.92 11.27 -16.89
N GLY A 60 -4.54 11.76 -15.70
CA GLY A 60 -5.50 12.23 -14.72
C GLY A 60 -4.89 12.41 -13.33
N LYS A 61 -5.77 12.46 -12.31
CA LYS A 61 -5.35 12.55 -10.90
C LYS A 61 -4.54 11.34 -10.43
N SER A 62 -4.79 10.19 -11.03
CA SER A 62 -4.09 8.92 -10.77
C SER A 62 -3.65 8.35 -12.12
N PRO A 63 -2.52 8.84 -12.66
CA PRO A 63 -2.03 8.38 -13.96
C PRO A 63 -1.68 6.89 -13.89
N SER A 64 -2.02 6.15 -14.94
CA SER A 64 -1.80 4.70 -15.04
C SER A 64 -1.47 4.30 -16.47
N ILE A 65 -0.78 3.18 -16.61
CA ILE A 65 -0.51 2.52 -17.89
C ILE A 65 -1.00 1.08 -17.86
N GLU A 66 -1.40 0.56 -19.02
CA GLU A 66 -1.60 -0.87 -19.24
C GLU A 66 -0.45 -1.40 -20.10
N VAL A 67 0.18 -2.49 -19.68
CA VAL A 67 1.35 -3.05 -20.35
C VAL A 67 1.11 -4.51 -20.68
N ARG A 68 1.42 -4.88 -21.93
CA ARG A 68 1.51 -6.28 -22.35
C ARG A 68 2.95 -6.74 -22.28
N TYR A 69 3.21 -7.88 -21.66
CA TYR A 69 4.54 -8.48 -21.65
C TYR A 69 4.46 -10.01 -21.67
N VAL A 70 5.58 -10.67 -21.94
CA VAL A 70 5.70 -12.13 -21.93
C VAL A 70 6.59 -12.53 -20.77
N THR A 71 6.10 -13.42 -19.90
CA THR A 71 6.86 -13.92 -18.75
C THR A 71 8.01 -14.82 -19.21
N GLY A 72 8.96 -15.11 -18.32
CA GLY A 72 10.01 -16.10 -18.55
C GLY A 72 9.46 -17.50 -18.87
N ALA A 73 8.24 -17.81 -18.42
CA ALA A 73 7.53 -19.06 -18.73
C ALA A 73 6.80 -19.04 -20.09
N GLY A 74 6.83 -17.91 -20.82
CA GLY A 74 6.18 -17.76 -22.12
C GLY A 74 4.70 -17.37 -22.05
N GLU A 75 4.18 -17.01 -20.87
CA GLU A 75 2.80 -16.55 -20.71
C GLU A 75 2.68 -15.08 -21.11
N THR A 76 1.67 -14.73 -21.91
CA THR A 76 1.37 -13.33 -22.23
C THR A 76 0.45 -12.74 -21.17
N ILE A 77 0.91 -11.69 -20.49
CA ILE A 77 0.14 -10.96 -19.49
C ILE A 77 -0.19 -9.56 -20.02
N VAL A 78 -1.37 -9.07 -19.68
CA VAL A 78 -1.77 -7.66 -19.84
C VAL A 78 -2.20 -7.18 -18.46
N GLU A 79 -1.54 -6.17 -17.93
CA GLU A 79 -1.81 -5.69 -16.58
C GLU A 79 -1.54 -4.18 -16.46
N GLY A 80 -2.30 -3.54 -15.56
CA GLY A 80 -2.23 -2.11 -15.30
C GLY A 80 -1.35 -1.76 -14.11
N THR A 81 -0.64 -0.63 -14.18
CA THR A 81 0.12 -0.09 -13.04
C THR A 81 0.11 1.43 -13.00
N THR A 82 0.14 1.98 -11.78
CA THR A 82 0.37 3.41 -11.50
C THR A 82 1.83 3.69 -11.15
N ASN A 83 2.66 2.65 -11.04
CA ASN A 83 4.05 2.73 -10.59
C ASN A 83 4.97 2.73 -11.81
N TYR A 84 5.13 3.91 -12.43
CA TYR A 84 6.01 4.17 -13.58
C TYR A 84 6.49 5.63 -13.55
N GLU A 85 7.65 5.93 -14.13
CA GLU A 85 8.11 7.32 -14.31
C GLU A 85 7.69 7.86 -15.68
N GLU A 86 8.15 7.20 -16.75
CA GLU A 86 7.92 7.65 -18.12
C GLU A 86 7.45 6.49 -19.01
N ALA A 87 6.35 6.71 -19.71
CA ALA A 87 5.78 5.71 -20.63
C ALA A 87 4.90 6.38 -21.68
N GLU A 88 4.96 5.90 -22.91
CA GLU A 88 4.09 6.30 -24.01
C GLU A 88 3.43 5.07 -24.65
N VAL A 89 2.22 5.25 -25.19
CA VAL A 89 1.52 4.15 -25.87
C VAL A 89 2.33 3.66 -27.07
N GLY A 90 2.53 2.35 -27.16
CA GLY A 90 3.37 1.70 -28.17
C GLY A 90 4.86 1.62 -27.80
N GLN A 91 5.30 2.30 -26.74
CA GLN A 91 6.67 2.21 -26.27
C GLN A 91 6.95 0.85 -25.64
N SER A 92 8.18 0.35 -25.83
CA SER A 92 8.67 -0.78 -25.06
C SER A 92 9.36 -0.31 -23.79
N ILE A 93 8.95 -0.86 -22.64
CA ILE A 93 9.48 -0.50 -21.31
C ILE A 93 9.90 -1.75 -20.55
N ALA A 94 10.86 -1.61 -19.64
CA ALA A 94 11.23 -2.66 -18.71
C ALA A 94 10.18 -2.75 -17.58
N VAL A 95 9.66 -3.94 -17.36
CA VAL A 95 8.70 -4.25 -16.31
C VAL A 95 9.33 -5.28 -15.39
N ILE A 96 9.25 -5.04 -14.09
CA ILE A 96 9.55 -6.06 -13.09
C ILE A 96 8.25 -6.72 -12.64
N TYR A 97 8.20 -8.05 -12.68
CA TYR A 97 7.03 -8.83 -12.29
C TYR A 97 7.42 -9.97 -11.34
N ASP A 98 6.48 -10.45 -10.53
CA ASP A 98 6.67 -11.61 -9.66
C ASP A 98 6.38 -12.91 -10.42
N PRO A 99 7.35 -13.81 -10.65
CA PRO A 99 7.13 -15.06 -11.40
C PRO A 99 6.09 -15.99 -10.79
N LEU A 100 5.85 -15.91 -9.46
CA LEU A 100 4.83 -16.71 -8.77
C LEU A 100 3.45 -16.07 -8.80
N GLU A 101 3.38 -14.76 -9.05
CA GLU A 101 2.13 -14.01 -9.17
C GLU A 101 2.29 -12.95 -10.27
N PRO A 102 2.26 -13.32 -11.57
CA PRO A 102 2.69 -12.42 -12.64
C PRO A 102 1.94 -11.08 -12.69
N ARG A 103 0.69 -11.05 -12.24
CA ARG A 103 -0.09 -9.79 -12.15
C ARG A 103 0.48 -8.77 -11.17
N ARG A 104 1.30 -9.20 -10.19
CA ARG A 104 2.10 -8.29 -9.38
C ARG A 104 3.26 -7.79 -10.24
N MET A 105 3.09 -6.59 -10.79
CA MET A 105 4.09 -5.96 -11.64
C MET A 105 4.13 -4.44 -11.48
N GLN A 106 5.24 -3.84 -11.87
CA GLN A 106 5.38 -2.40 -12.06
C GLN A 106 6.47 -2.10 -13.09
N ALA A 107 6.55 -0.85 -13.55
CA ALA A 107 7.68 -0.44 -14.36
C ALA A 107 8.96 -0.45 -13.51
N GLU A 108 10.07 -0.85 -14.13
CA GLU A 108 11.37 -0.98 -13.45
C GLU A 108 11.96 0.38 -13.08
N ASP A 109 11.66 1.42 -13.87
CA ASP A 109 12.10 2.80 -13.70
C ASP A 109 11.55 3.47 -12.43
N TYR A 110 10.34 3.11 -11.99
CA TYR A 110 9.72 3.64 -10.77
C TYR A 110 10.50 3.31 -9.49
N GLY A 111 11.28 2.23 -9.52
CA GLY A 111 12.04 1.74 -8.39
C GLY A 111 11.20 1.04 -7.31
N LEU A 112 11.90 0.35 -6.40
CA LEU A 112 11.30 -0.48 -5.34
C LEU A 112 11.45 0.17 -3.96
N SER A 113 11.22 1.48 -3.88
CA SER A 113 11.38 2.23 -2.63
C SER A 113 10.17 2.06 -1.72
N TYR A 114 10.43 1.69 -0.46
CA TYR A 114 9.39 1.63 0.59
C TYR A 114 8.98 3.00 1.13
N TRP A 115 9.65 4.09 0.70
CA TRP A 115 9.38 5.43 1.22
C TRP A 115 7.92 5.86 1.02
N PHE A 116 7.39 5.67 -0.19
CA PHE A 116 6.03 6.09 -0.53
C PHE A 116 4.98 5.41 0.38
N PRO A 117 4.88 4.06 0.46
CA PRO A 117 3.91 3.43 1.34
C PRO A 117 4.17 3.73 2.82
N ALA A 118 5.43 3.83 3.26
CA ALA A 118 5.76 4.16 4.63
C ALA A 118 5.24 5.56 5.04
N VAL A 119 5.39 6.56 4.18
CA VAL A 119 4.97 7.94 4.49
C VAL A 119 3.48 8.12 4.27
N PHE A 120 2.96 7.75 3.10
CA PHE A 120 1.58 8.07 2.73
C PHE A 120 0.54 7.13 3.32
N LEU A 121 0.92 5.93 3.75
CA LEU A 121 0.01 4.97 4.38
C LEU A 121 0.39 4.74 5.86
N GLY A 122 1.68 4.67 6.18
CA GLY A 122 2.15 4.51 7.56
C GLY A 122 1.84 5.70 8.47
N VAL A 123 2.15 6.94 8.05
CA VAL A 123 1.90 8.13 8.89
C VAL A 123 0.41 8.34 9.20
N PRO A 124 -0.52 8.27 8.22
CA PRO A 124 -1.95 8.34 8.52
C PRO A 124 -2.42 7.20 9.43
N THR A 125 -1.94 5.98 9.23
CA THR A 125 -2.26 4.83 10.10
C THR A 125 -1.92 5.15 11.55
N VAL A 126 -0.70 5.63 11.82
CA VAL A 126 -0.28 6.01 13.18
C VAL A 126 -1.13 7.16 13.72
N GLY A 127 -1.42 8.18 12.91
CA GLY A 127 -2.26 9.31 13.32
C GLY A 127 -3.67 8.88 13.73
N PHE A 128 -4.31 8.01 12.94
CA PHE A 128 -5.63 7.47 13.26
C PHE A 128 -5.62 6.56 14.48
N LEU A 129 -4.56 5.76 14.70
CA LEU A 129 -4.41 4.98 15.94
C LEU A 129 -4.30 5.89 17.16
N ILE A 130 -3.54 6.99 17.08
CA ILE A 130 -3.45 7.98 18.16
C ILE A 130 -4.83 8.59 18.43
N GLY A 131 -5.54 9.00 17.36
CA GLY A 131 -6.91 9.53 17.46
C GLY A 131 -7.87 8.56 18.13
N ALA A 132 -7.81 7.28 17.78
CA ALA A 132 -8.59 6.23 18.44
C ALA A 132 -8.25 6.13 19.93
N VAL A 133 -6.97 6.07 20.30
CA VAL A 133 -6.55 5.97 21.71
C VAL A 133 -6.99 7.18 22.55
N VAL A 134 -7.00 8.39 21.98
CA VAL A 134 -7.51 9.59 22.65
C VAL A 134 -9.02 9.44 22.91
N ASN A 135 -9.80 9.10 21.88
CA ASN A 135 -11.26 8.99 21.94
C ASN A 135 -11.78 7.76 22.71
N LEU A 136 -10.89 6.85 23.09
CA LEU A 136 -11.20 5.70 23.94
C LEU A 136 -11.14 6.04 25.44
N ARG A 137 -10.48 7.16 25.79
CA ARG A 137 -10.23 7.59 27.17
C ARG A 137 -11.22 8.67 27.65
N ASP A 138 -11.93 9.30 26.71
CA ASP A 138 -12.96 10.31 26.94
C ASP A 138 -14.36 9.64 27.07
#